data_AF-A0A177WV31-F1
#
_entry.id   AF-A0A177WV31-F1
#
_cell.length_a   1.000
_cell.length_b   1.000
_cell.length_c   1.000
_cell.angle_alpha   90.00
_cell.angle_beta   90.00
_cell.angle_gamma   90.00
#
_symmetry.space_group_name_H-M   'P 1'
#
loop_
_entity.id
_entity.type
_entity.pdbx_description
1 polymer ?
#
loop_
_entity_poly.entity_id
_entity_poly.type
_entity_poly.pdbx_seq_one_letter_code
_entity_poly.pdbx_strand_id
1 'polypeptide(L)'
;MLVYILLLQLLVQGLIAVPISEDTLGEQNTVTIIRYDRDSPFDQTRRKSSFLSTLSPITDGITRLGVQRVAVQPFQFTFICTDAPPDVCAQARAGFERAGQLIAKSMQITKTINVQARYRSFCNSAPPGQGCMLNNTLGQASAAAYFSAKTGESDDWAFYPQALVKQLPRDHVLEFNKFDILAEFNADYSFYFRGFNRPIQPTETDFEFVVCHELTHGLGFDTAWASYYSVYQGLTKDSSYLAPLVYANGTTPENSIVSNMEPINIFDTFQQRSSDNAALKDMARAIASFPSTDINIIDYIKAFQVSGGPYNAARQVFSAVTAGVRSIYFKPKTGSSRIYLQTKKDIFQPGSSIAHLDYEQYWNGPDFLMIPAMQNLTGYTLDSIIAANTRNVGLNGGIYGPNIQSIMQAMGWPLLTDSIVSRISINPTPEKMKSGCLSDYANKMVITIALTLLSVAMHLM
;
A
#
# COMPACT_ATOMS: atom_id res chain seq x y z
N MET A 1 7.07 -41.54 -20.92
CA MET A 1 7.99 -40.92 -19.92
C MET A 1 9.43 -41.46 -20.03
N LEU A 2 9.93 -41.72 -21.25
CA LEU A 2 11.29 -42.22 -21.50
C LEU A 2 11.88 -41.70 -22.84
N VAL A 3 11.30 -40.64 -23.40
CA VAL A 3 11.74 -40.00 -24.66
C VAL A 3 12.20 -38.54 -24.45
N TYR A 4 11.94 -37.95 -23.28
CA TYR A 4 12.37 -36.58 -22.96
C TYR A 4 13.75 -36.48 -22.29
N ILE A 5 14.39 -37.62 -21.96
CA ILE A 5 15.70 -37.66 -21.29
C ILE A 5 16.86 -37.74 -22.31
N LEU A 6 16.59 -38.04 -23.59
CA LEU A 6 17.64 -38.18 -24.62
C LEU A 6 17.99 -36.90 -25.39
N LEU A 7 17.23 -35.81 -25.25
CA LEU A 7 17.49 -34.55 -25.99
C LEU A 7 18.39 -33.54 -25.25
N LEU A 8 18.67 -33.74 -23.96
CA LEU A 8 19.53 -32.84 -23.18
C LEU A 8 21.01 -33.27 -23.09
N GLN A 9 21.40 -34.37 -23.74
CA GLN A 9 22.78 -34.89 -23.70
C GLN A 9 23.61 -34.65 -24.98
N LEU A 10 23.10 -33.91 -25.97
CA LEU A 10 23.79 -33.69 -27.26
C LEU A 10 24.23 -32.24 -27.54
N LEU A 11 24.16 -31.34 -26.57
CA LEU A 11 24.63 -29.95 -26.73
C LEU A 11 25.66 -29.55 -25.67
N VAL A 12 26.66 -30.43 -25.50
CA VAL A 12 27.93 -30.10 -24.86
C VAL A 12 29.06 -30.48 -25.83
N GLN A 13 29.91 -29.50 -26.16
CA GLN A 13 31.25 -29.57 -26.78
C GLN A 13 31.40 -29.38 -28.31
N GLY A 14 32.09 -28.29 -28.67
CA GLY A 14 32.68 -28.04 -29.98
C GLY A 14 33.20 -26.61 -30.15
N LEU A 15 34.41 -26.33 -29.62
CA LEU A 15 35.16 -25.06 -29.75
C LEU A 15 35.37 -24.62 -31.20
N ILE A 16 35.35 -23.31 -31.47
CA ILE A 16 36.35 -22.55 -32.27
C ILE A 16 36.39 -21.12 -31.70
N ALA A 17 37.58 -20.63 -31.35
CA ALA A 17 37.85 -19.23 -31.00
C ALA A 17 38.58 -18.54 -32.16
N VAL A 18 38.09 -17.38 -32.61
CA VAL A 18 38.85 -16.36 -33.39
C VAL A 18 38.31 -14.96 -33.01
N PRO A 19 39.17 -13.93 -32.85
CA PRO A 19 38.82 -12.67 -32.17
C PRO A 19 38.57 -11.50 -33.15
N ILE A 20 37.55 -10.67 -32.92
CA ILE A 20 37.36 -9.34 -33.56
C ILE A 20 36.51 -8.49 -32.58
N SER A 21 37.15 -7.60 -31.81
CA SER A 21 37.23 -6.13 -31.92
C SER A 21 36.08 -5.37 -31.22
N GLU A 22 36.52 -4.39 -30.43
CA GLU A 22 35.76 -3.47 -29.59
C GLU A 22 34.52 -2.89 -30.28
N ASP A 23 33.35 -3.02 -29.65
CA ASP A 23 32.46 -1.87 -29.54
C ASP A 23 31.45 -1.96 -28.37
N THR A 24 31.34 -0.79 -27.73
CA THR A 24 30.37 -0.23 -26.79
C THR A 24 29.02 -0.93 -26.50
N LEU A 25 28.75 -1.17 -25.20
CA LEU A 25 27.54 -0.81 -24.41
C LEU A 25 27.37 -1.75 -23.22
N GLY A 26 27.89 -1.33 -22.06
CA GLY A 26 27.81 -2.06 -20.80
C GLY A 26 26.42 -1.97 -20.15
N GLU A 27 25.94 -3.14 -19.75
CA GLU A 27 24.73 -3.41 -18.97
C GLU A 27 24.63 -2.58 -17.68
N GLN A 28 23.42 -2.10 -17.36
CA GLN A 28 23.07 -1.67 -16.01
C GLN A 28 21.65 -2.14 -15.64
N ASN A 29 21.59 -3.24 -14.87
CA ASN A 29 20.44 -3.61 -14.06
C ASN A 29 20.52 -2.83 -12.74
N THR A 30 19.72 -1.77 -12.64
CA THR A 30 19.57 -0.98 -11.41
C THR A 30 18.22 -1.26 -10.76
N VAL A 31 18.26 -1.74 -9.52
CA VAL A 31 17.10 -1.88 -8.62
C VAL A 31 17.17 -0.73 -7.64
N THR A 32 16.21 0.20 -7.70
CA THR A 32 16.11 1.34 -6.78
C THR A 32 14.80 1.20 -6.03
N ILE A 33 14.83 1.29 -4.70
CA ILE A 33 13.62 1.39 -3.87
C ILE A 33 13.31 2.86 -3.66
N ILE A 34 12.15 3.29 -4.16
CA ILE A 34 11.74 4.68 -4.21
C ILE A 34 10.49 4.89 -3.35
N ARG A 35 10.61 5.69 -2.29
CA ARG A 35 9.54 6.53 -1.73
C ARG A 35 10.13 7.95 -1.61
N TYR A 36 9.69 8.86 -2.47
CA TYR A 36 10.30 10.18 -2.71
C TYR A 36 9.69 11.31 -1.87
N ASP A 37 10.52 12.34 -1.59
CA ASP A 37 10.12 13.75 -1.55
C ASP A 37 10.88 14.57 -2.62
N ARG A 38 10.25 15.68 -3.04
CA ARG A 38 10.48 16.72 -4.08
C ARG A 38 11.88 16.99 -4.65
N ASP A 39 11.91 17.41 -5.94
CA ASP A 39 11.99 18.84 -6.30
C ASP A 39 11.79 19.20 -7.79
N SER A 40 11.27 20.40 -8.07
CA SER A 40 11.62 21.21 -9.24
C SER A 40 11.30 22.70 -8.98
N PRO A 41 12.10 23.66 -9.49
CA PRO A 41 12.35 24.94 -8.85
C PRO A 41 11.54 26.07 -9.51
N PHE A 42 10.81 26.89 -8.75
CA PHE A 42 10.53 28.28 -9.17
C PHE A 42 10.13 29.17 -7.98
N ASP A 43 10.78 30.33 -7.98
CA ASP A 43 10.47 31.62 -7.34
C ASP A 43 10.76 31.83 -5.83
N GLN A 44 11.95 32.36 -5.59
CA GLN A 44 12.31 33.08 -4.38
C GLN A 44 11.72 34.50 -4.41
N THR A 45 10.58 34.69 -3.76
CA THR A 45 10.26 36.01 -3.17
C THR A 45 9.78 35.87 -1.73
N ARG A 46 10.76 35.94 -0.81
CA ARG A 46 10.50 36.11 0.63
C ARG A 46 9.74 37.42 0.87
N ARG A 47 8.47 37.35 1.24
CA ARG A 47 7.87 38.35 2.13
C ARG A 47 7.80 37.77 3.53
N LYS A 48 8.61 38.33 4.44
CA LYS A 48 8.49 38.12 5.88
C LYS A 48 7.14 38.71 6.33
N SER A 49 6.17 37.87 6.68
CA SER A 49 5.10 38.31 7.58
C SER A 49 5.40 37.76 8.97
N SER A 50 5.75 38.64 9.89
CA SER A 50 5.79 38.36 11.32
C SER A 50 4.35 38.12 11.81
N PHE A 51 4.00 36.88 12.13
CA PHE A 51 2.82 36.58 12.92
C PHE A 51 3.27 36.28 14.35
N LEU A 52 3.00 37.22 15.25
CA LEU A 52 3.00 37.00 16.69
C LEU A 52 1.86 36.03 17.01
N SER A 53 2.22 34.78 17.31
CA SER A 53 1.33 33.77 17.85
C SER A 53 1.22 33.96 19.36
N THR A 54 0.11 34.52 19.82
CA THR A 54 -0.29 34.43 21.23
C THR A 54 -0.71 32.98 21.52
N LEU A 55 0.21 32.20 22.09
CA LEU A 55 -0.06 30.87 22.62
C LEU A 55 -0.99 31.00 23.84
N SER A 56 -2.18 30.43 23.75
CA SER A 56 -2.98 30.09 24.94
C SER A 56 -2.55 28.73 25.49
N PRO A 57 -2.68 28.47 26.81
CA PRO A 57 -2.12 27.29 27.45
C PRO A 57 -2.77 26.00 26.92
N ILE A 58 -1.91 25.00 26.72
CA ILE A 58 -2.23 23.64 26.27
C ILE A 58 -2.80 22.87 27.45
N THR A 59 -4.07 22.46 27.37
CA THR A 59 -4.64 21.38 28.17
C THR A 59 -4.99 20.22 27.26
N ASP A 60 -4.58 19.00 27.64
CA ASP A 60 -5.04 17.74 27.04
C ASP A 60 -6.57 17.75 26.96
N GLY A 61 -7.11 17.83 25.75
CA GLY A 61 -8.51 18.18 25.57
C GLY A 61 -9.06 17.63 24.27
N ILE A 62 -9.91 16.61 24.41
CA ILE A 62 -10.89 16.19 23.41
C ILE A 62 -11.56 17.44 22.83
N THR A 63 -11.27 17.76 21.57
CA THR A 63 -11.86 18.95 20.94
C THR A 63 -13.24 18.56 20.40
N ARG A 64 -14.31 19.09 21.03
CA ARG A 64 -15.65 19.03 20.46
C ARG A 64 -15.69 19.94 19.24
N LEU A 65 -15.45 19.36 18.06
CA LEU A 65 -15.66 20.06 16.81
C LEU A 65 -17.15 19.91 16.46
N GLY A 66 -17.90 21.02 16.53
CA GLY A 66 -19.22 21.08 15.92
C GLY A 66 -19.11 20.69 14.44
N VAL A 67 -20.14 20.00 13.92
CA VAL A 67 -20.25 19.43 12.56
C VAL A 67 -19.31 20.15 11.58
N GLN A 68 -18.14 19.58 11.34
CA GLN A 68 -17.20 20.19 10.41
C GLN A 68 -17.83 20.17 9.01
N ARG A 69 -17.78 21.29 8.30
CA ARG A 69 -18.23 21.33 6.91
C ARG A 69 -17.38 20.34 6.11
N VAL A 70 -18.04 19.30 5.59
CA VAL A 70 -17.46 18.37 4.62
C VAL A 70 -16.93 19.19 3.44
N ALA A 71 -15.78 18.78 2.91
CA ALA A 71 -15.20 19.42 1.73
C ALA A 71 -16.20 19.38 0.57
N VAL A 72 -16.36 20.51 -0.13
CA VAL A 72 -17.24 20.59 -1.32
C VAL A 72 -16.82 19.57 -2.38
N GLN A 73 -15.51 19.32 -2.48
CA GLN A 73 -14.92 18.28 -3.30
C GLN A 73 -14.02 17.41 -2.41
N PRO A 74 -14.52 16.24 -1.91
CA PRO A 74 -13.75 15.36 -1.02
C PRO A 74 -12.48 14.80 -1.67
N PHE A 75 -12.52 14.50 -2.96
CA PHE A 75 -11.38 14.03 -3.75
C PHE A 75 -11.15 14.90 -4.97
N GLN A 76 -9.89 15.26 -5.21
CA GLN A 76 -9.44 15.94 -6.42
C GLN A 76 -8.39 15.09 -7.14
N PHE A 77 -8.68 14.72 -8.39
CA PHE A 77 -7.82 13.87 -9.18
C PHE A 77 -6.99 14.69 -10.18
N THR A 78 -5.68 14.56 -10.10
CA THR A 78 -4.78 14.88 -11.22
C THR A 78 -4.62 13.60 -12.05
N PHE A 79 -5.39 13.52 -13.13
CA PHE A 79 -5.51 12.33 -13.96
C PHE A 79 -4.58 12.38 -15.18
N ILE A 80 -3.83 11.31 -15.38
CA ILE A 80 -2.91 11.11 -16.50
C ILE A 80 -3.31 9.81 -17.21
N CYS A 81 -3.49 9.86 -18.53
CA CYS A 81 -3.83 8.71 -19.35
C CYS A 81 -2.92 8.69 -20.58
N THR A 82 -2.17 7.60 -20.78
CA THR A 82 -1.12 7.55 -21.82
C THR A 82 -1.30 6.45 -22.86
N ASP A 83 -1.98 5.35 -22.51
CA ASP A 83 -1.97 4.12 -23.31
C ASP A 83 -3.38 3.57 -23.60
N ALA A 84 -4.39 4.45 -23.65
CA ALA A 84 -5.76 4.07 -23.95
C ALA A 84 -6.45 5.08 -24.90
N PRO A 85 -7.47 4.65 -25.65
CA PRO A 85 -8.27 5.54 -26.48
C PRO A 85 -8.90 6.70 -25.67
N PRO A 86 -9.10 7.90 -26.27
CA PRO A 86 -9.61 9.08 -25.56
C PRO A 86 -10.94 8.88 -24.84
N ASP A 87 -11.85 8.08 -25.41
CA ASP A 87 -13.14 7.74 -24.81
C ASP A 87 -12.97 6.84 -23.58
N VAL A 88 -12.08 5.83 -23.64
CA VAL A 88 -11.71 5.02 -22.47
C VAL A 88 -11.06 5.88 -21.38
N CYS A 89 -10.15 6.79 -21.74
CA CYS A 89 -9.56 7.72 -20.78
C CYS A 89 -10.61 8.61 -20.10
N ALA A 90 -11.61 9.08 -20.85
CA ALA A 90 -12.71 9.86 -20.29
C ALA A 90 -13.56 9.03 -19.31
N GLN A 91 -13.81 7.76 -19.63
CA GLN A 91 -14.52 6.85 -18.75
C GLN A 91 -13.73 6.53 -17.47
N ALA A 92 -12.42 6.29 -17.58
CA ALA A 92 -11.54 6.08 -16.44
C ALA A 92 -11.55 7.31 -15.52
N ARG A 93 -11.37 8.52 -16.07
CA ARG A 93 -11.47 9.79 -15.30
C ARG A 93 -12.78 9.88 -14.54
N ALA A 94 -13.91 9.63 -15.21
CA ALA A 94 -15.21 9.71 -14.59
C ALA A 94 -15.41 8.61 -13.52
N GLY A 95 -14.79 7.44 -13.70
CA GLY A 95 -14.74 6.36 -12.70
C GLY A 95 -14.02 6.78 -11.43
N PHE A 96 -12.88 7.49 -11.54
CA PHE A 96 -12.20 8.08 -10.37
C PHE A 96 -13.08 9.04 -9.59
N GLU A 97 -13.75 9.95 -10.29
CA GLU A 97 -14.61 10.95 -9.66
C GLU A 97 -15.78 10.28 -8.91
N ARG A 98 -16.41 9.26 -9.50
CA ARG A 98 -17.49 8.49 -8.86
C ARG A 98 -16.99 7.67 -7.67
N ALA A 99 -15.84 7.02 -7.78
CA ALA A 99 -15.22 6.28 -6.68
C ALA A 99 -14.92 7.19 -5.49
N GLY A 100 -14.36 8.39 -5.73
CA GLY A 100 -14.13 9.38 -4.68
C GLY A 100 -15.42 9.81 -3.98
N GLN A 101 -16.52 9.99 -4.74
CA GLN A 101 -17.84 10.28 -4.16
C GLN A 101 -18.38 9.11 -3.33
N LEU A 102 -18.20 7.86 -3.76
CA LEU A 102 -18.63 6.67 -3.04
C LEU A 102 -17.88 6.50 -1.71
N ILE A 103 -16.56 6.66 -1.71
CA ILE A 103 -15.74 6.62 -0.50
C ILE A 103 -16.18 7.70 0.50
N ALA A 104 -16.44 8.93 -0.01
CA ALA A 104 -16.85 10.07 0.82
C ALA A 104 -18.22 9.88 1.51
N LYS A 105 -19.02 8.88 1.12
CA LYS A 105 -20.25 8.52 1.85
C LYS A 105 -20.01 7.85 3.19
N SER A 106 -18.78 7.43 3.50
CA SER A 106 -18.48 6.67 4.72
C SER A 106 -17.69 7.47 5.76
N MET A 107 -17.04 8.57 5.38
CA MET A 107 -16.09 9.31 6.22
C MET A 107 -16.30 10.82 6.15
N GLN A 108 -16.00 11.52 7.24
CA GLN A 108 -15.95 12.98 7.29
C GLN A 108 -14.66 13.48 6.65
N ILE A 109 -14.69 13.70 5.33
CA ILE A 109 -13.58 14.34 4.61
C ILE A 109 -13.78 15.85 4.64
N THR A 110 -13.02 16.53 5.48
CA THR A 110 -13.15 17.99 5.71
C THR A 110 -12.08 18.79 4.99
N LYS A 111 -11.02 18.12 4.55
CA LYS A 111 -9.97 18.64 3.67
C LYS A 111 -9.90 17.75 2.43
N THR A 112 -9.95 18.36 1.24
CA THR A 112 -9.82 17.66 -0.05
C THR A 112 -8.59 16.76 -0.08
N ILE A 113 -8.79 15.51 -0.49
CA ILE A 113 -7.74 14.52 -0.71
C ILE A 113 -7.28 14.61 -2.17
N ASN A 114 -6.02 14.98 -2.38
CA ASN A 114 -5.41 15.16 -3.69
C ASN A 114 -4.82 13.84 -4.17
N VAL A 115 -5.27 13.33 -5.31
CA VAL A 115 -4.82 12.06 -5.86
C VAL A 115 -4.12 12.29 -7.18
N GLN A 116 -2.91 11.74 -7.35
CA GLN A 116 -2.34 11.55 -8.69
C GLN A 116 -2.76 10.17 -9.18
N ALA A 117 -3.59 10.12 -10.23
CA ALA A 117 -4.11 8.89 -10.80
C ALA A 117 -3.57 8.71 -12.22
N ARG A 118 -2.97 7.54 -12.50
CA ARG A 118 -2.48 7.17 -13.83
C ARG A 118 -3.26 5.98 -14.37
N TYR A 119 -3.75 6.08 -15.60
CA TYR A 119 -4.30 4.95 -16.36
C TYR A 119 -3.38 4.68 -17.55
N ARG A 120 -2.59 3.63 -17.45
CA ARG A 120 -1.49 3.35 -18.37
C ARG A 120 -1.31 1.86 -18.57
N SER A 121 -0.71 1.47 -19.67
CA SER A 121 -0.33 0.07 -19.88
C SER A 121 0.77 -0.30 -18.88
N PHE A 122 0.61 -1.45 -18.24
CA PHE A 122 1.66 -2.05 -17.42
C PHE A 122 2.57 -2.95 -18.28
N CYS A 123 2.14 -3.27 -19.50
CA CYS A 123 2.87 -4.08 -20.46
C CYS A 123 3.79 -3.26 -21.38
N ASN A 124 3.50 -1.98 -21.64
CA ASN A 124 4.29 -1.16 -22.58
C ASN A 124 5.75 -0.92 -22.14
N SER A 125 6.09 -1.19 -20.87
CA SER A 125 7.46 -1.17 -20.35
C SER A 125 8.18 -2.53 -20.38
N ALA A 126 7.56 -3.58 -20.92
CA ALA A 126 8.17 -4.91 -21.00
C ALA A 126 9.36 -4.90 -21.99
N PRO A 127 10.51 -5.51 -21.64
CA PRO A 127 11.62 -5.67 -22.57
C PRO A 127 11.19 -6.40 -23.86
N PRO A 128 11.74 -6.04 -25.04
CA PRO A 128 11.45 -6.74 -26.28
C PRO A 128 11.68 -8.26 -26.14
N GLY A 129 10.67 -9.06 -26.49
CA GLY A 129 10.73 -10.53 -26.43
C GLY A 129 10.30 -11.15 -25.10
N GLN A 130 9.95 -10.35 -24.08
CA GLN A 130 9.25 -10.85 -22.87
C GLN A 130 7.75 -10.56 -22.95
N GLY A 131 6.95 -11.56 -22.56
CA GLY A 131 5.51 -11.37 -22.35
C GLY A 131 5.22 -10.41 -21.20
N CYS A 132 4.02 -9.83 -21.18
CA CYS A 132 3.63 -8.93 -20.10
C CYS A 132 3.51 -9.65 -18.77
N MET A 133 4.40 -9.36 -17.84
CA MET A 133 4.46 -9.96 -16.50
C MET A 133 3.44 -9.37 -15.51
N LEU A 134 2.76 -8.28 -15.89
CA LEU A 134 1.89 -7.47 -15.03
C LEU A 134 0.43 -7.46 -15.47
N ASN A 135 0.05 -8.31 -16.43
CA ASN A 135 -1.31 -8.35 -16.97
C ASN A 135 -2.39 -8.64 -15.91
N ASN A 136 -2.03 -9.30 -14.81
CA ASN A 136 -2.96 -9.65 -13.73
C ASN A 136 -3.02 -8.62 -12.59
N THR A 137 -2.20 -7.57 -12.61
CA THR A 137 -2.34 -6.45 -11.67
C THR A 137 -3.37 -5.48 -12.24
N LEU A 138 -4.49 -5.29 -11.56
CA LEU A 138 -5.58 -4.42 -12.01
C LEU A 138 -5.26 -2.94 -11.72
N GLY A 139 -4.69 -2.69 -10.55
CA GLY A 139 -4.26 -1.37 -10.12
C GLY A 139 -3.40 -1.47 -8.86
N GLN A 140 -2.97 -0.31 -8.39
CA GLN A 140 -2.27 -0.11 -7.14
C GLN A 140 -2.50 1.31 -6.65
N ALA A 141 -2.63 1.52 -5.34
CA ALA A 141 -2.44 2.84 -4.77
C ALA A 141 -1.76 2.79 -3.41
N SER A 142 -1.10 3.89 -3.06
CA SER A 142 -0.43 4.05 -1.77
C SER A 142 -0.53 5.50 -1.30
N ALA A 143 -0.39 5.72 0.00
CA ALA A 143 -0.24 7.07 0.53
C ALA A 143 1.04 7.69 -0.04
N ALA A 144 0.93 8.94 -0.52
CA ALA A 144 2.06 9.66 -1.09
C ALA A 144 3.09 10.10 -0.04
N ALA A 145 2.69 10.13 1.24
CA ALA A 145 3.54 10.43 2.38
C ALA A 145 2.93 9.87 3.67
N TYR A 146 3.78 9.70 4.67
CA TYR A 146 3.42 9.26 6.00
C TYR A 146 3.98 10.23 7.05
N PHE A 147 3.27 10.37 8.17
CA PHE A 147 3.76 11.08 9.34
C PHE A 147 3.79 10.12 10.52
N SER A 148 4.89 10.17 11.28
CA SER A 148 4.98 9.46 12.55
C SER A 148 4.19 10.21 13.62
N ALA A 149 3.25 9.53 14.27
CA ALA A 149 2.44 10.09 15.35
C ALA A 149 2.22 9.05 16.45
N LYS A 150 1.94 9.52 17.67
CA LYS A 150 1.68 8.64 18.82
C LYS A 150 0.40 7.82 18.61
N THR A 151 0.40 6.58 19.09
CA THR A 151 -0.78 5.70 19.04
C THR A 151 -1.53 5.74 20.37
N GLY A 152 -2.64 6.47 20.43
CA GLY A 152 -3.48 6.55 21.65
C GLY A 152 -2.71 7.07 22.87
N GLU A 153 -2.93 6.45 24.03
CA GLU A 153 -2.30 6.85 25.31
C GLU A 153 -0.91 6.26 25.55
N SER A 154 -0.41 5.39 24.67
CA SER A 154 0.96 4.86 24.77
C SER A 154 1.97 5.77 24.05
N ASP A 155 3.22 5.76 24.50
CA ASP A 155 4.36 6.40 23.81
C ASP A 155 4.83 5.67 22.53
N ASP A 156 4.04 4.69 22.04
CA ASP A 156 4.30 3.98 20.78
C ASP A 156 4.09 4.93 19.58
N TRP A 157 4.95 4.81 18.57
CA TRP A 157 4.87 5.55 17.31
C TRP A 157 4.38 4.64 16.17
N ALA A 158 3.53 5.17 15.30
CA ALA A 158 3.15 4.52 14.06
C ALA A 158 3.06 5.52 12.92
N PHE A 159 3.12 5.02 11.69
CA PHE A 159 2.88 5.81 10.50
C PHE A 159 1.39 6.00 10.23
N TYR A 160 1.02 7.26 10.07
CA TYR A 160 -0.29 7.68 9.61
C TYR A 160 -0.16 8.23 8.19
N PRO A 161 -0.99 7.78 7.24
CA PRO A 161 -0.95 8.30 5.88
C PRO A 161 -1.33 9.78 5.88
N GLN A 162 -0.69 10.57 5.02
CA GLN A 162 -0.94 12.01 4.92
C GLN A 162 -2.43 12.35 4.75
N ALA A 163 -3.15 11.57 3.93
CA ALA A 163 -4.58 11.74 3.69
C ALA A 163 -5.38 11.77 4.99
N LEU A 164 -5.04 10.89 5.95
CA LEU A 164 -5.65 10.83 7.29
C LEU A 164 -5.18 11.98 8.16
N VAL A 165 -3.86 12.18 8.27
CA VAL A 165 -3.25 13.21 9.11
C VAL A 165 -3.88 14.56 8.84
N LYS A 166 -4.09 14.91 7.56
CA LYS A 166 -4.71 16.15 7.09
C LYS A 166 -6.10 16.41 7.67
N GLN A 167 -6.88 15.36 7.96
CA GLN A 167 -8.24 15.45 8.52
C GLN A 167 -8.27 15.67 10.03
N LEU A 168 -7.17 15.41 10.74
CA LEU A 168 -7.15 15.36 12.19
C LEU A 168 -6.67 16.67 12.82
N PRO A 169 -7.18 17.06 14.00
CA PRO A 169 -6.55 18.08 14.83
C PRO A 169 -5.14 17.64 15.23
N ARG A 170 -4.17 18.55 15.19
CA ARG A 170 -2.75 18.26 15.42
C ARG A 170 -2.14 19.24 16.42
N ASP A 171 -1.05 18.85 17.06
CA ASP A 171 -0.24 19.70 17.94
C ASP A 171 0.76 20.59 17.19
N HIS A 172 1.05 20.27 15.93
CA HIS A 172 1.97 21.02 15.08
C HIS A 172 1.35 21.39 13.73
N VAL A 173 1.86 22.48 13.15
CA VAL A 173 1.63 22.81 11.73
C VAL A 173 2.56 21.95 10.88
N LEU A 174 1.99 21.27 9.90
CA LEU A 174 2.73 20.41 8.98
C LEU A 174 2.65 20.97 7.56
N GLU A 175 3.74 20.80 6.82
CA GLU A 175 3.73 20.94 5.37
C GLU A 175 3.35 19.58 4.76
N PHE A 176 2.40 19.61 3.82
CA PHE A 176 1.92 18.40 3.15
C PHE A 176 2.43 18.35 1.72
N ASN A 177 2.68 17.14 1.25
CA ASN A 177 2.97 16.89 -0.15
C ASN A 177 1.78 17.32 -1.03
N LYS A 178 2.07 17.66 -2.28
CA LYS A 178 1.05 18.07 -3.27
C LYS A 178 -0.07 17.04 -3.39
N PHE A 179 0.31 15.77 -3.42
CA PHE A 179 -0.60 14.64 -3.48
C PHE A 179 -0.62 13.93 -2.13
N ASP A 180 -1.81 13.46 -1.76
CA ASP A 180 -2.08 12.63 -0.59
C ASP A 180 -2.01 11.13 -0.96
N ILE A 181 -2.41 10.77 -2.19
CA ILE A 181 -2.41 9.41 -2.73
C ILE A 181 -1.79 9.39 -4.13
N LEU A 182 -0.97 8.37 -4.39
CA LEU A 182 -0.50 8.00 -5.73
C LEU A 182 -1.18 6.70 -6.15
N ALA A 183 -1.77 6.67 -7.34
CA ALA A 183 -2.51 5.51 -7.83
C ALA A 183 -2.23 5.25 -9.32
N GLU A 184 -2.09 3.99 -9.69
CA GLU A 184 -1.89 3.53 -11.06
C GLU A 184 -2.83 2.36 -11.39
N PHE A 185 -3.38 2.35 -12.60
CA PHE A 185 -4.35 1.36 -13.05
C PHE A 185 -3.98 0.87 -14.44
N ASN A 186 -4.15 -0.43 -14.63
CA ASN A 186 -3.64 -1.15 -15.78
C ASN A 186 -4.56 -1.02 -17.00
N ALA A 187 -4.15 -0.27 -18.01
CA ALA A 187 -4.90 -0.09 -19.24
C ALA A 187 -4.97 -1.37 -20.11
N ASP A 188 -4.15 -2.39 -19.81
CA ASP A 188 -4.16 -3.68 -20.53
C ASP A 188 -5.25 -4.63 -20.01
N TYR A 189 -5.90 -4.30 -18.89
CA TYR A 189 -6.91 -5.16 -18.28
C TYR A 189 -8.31 -4.94 -18.88
N SER A 190 -9.12 -6.00 -18.93
CA SER A 190 -10.49 -5.96 -19.43
C SER A 190 -11.45 -5.35 -18.40
N PHE A 191 -11.50 -4.03 -18.38
CA PHE A 191 -12.39 -3.28 -17.51
C PHE A 191 -13.76 -3.00 -18.13
N TYR A 192 -14.78 -3.14 -17.30
CA TYR A 192 -16.09 -2.55 -17.54
C TYR A 192 -16.10 -1.10 -17.08
N PHE A 193 -16.60 -0.22 -17.96
CA PHE A 193 -16.86 1.17 -17.63
C PHE A 193 -18.34 1.48 -17.75
N ARG A 194 -18.91 1.99 -16.64
CA ARG A 194 -20.33 2.37 -16.50
C ARG A 194 -20.85 3.24 -17.65
N GLY A 195 -20.06 4.19 -18.15
CA GLY A 195 -20.52 5.14 -19.16
C GLY A 195 -20.56 4.62 -20.61
N PHE A 196 -20.16 3.38 -20.87
CA PHE A 196 -20.28 2.78 -22.21
C PHE A 196 -21.68 2.24 -22.54
N ASN A 197 -22.66 2.41 -21.65
CA ASN A 197 -24.07 2.06 -21.88
C ASN A 197 -24.28 0.63 -22.44
N ARG A 198 -23.56 -0.34 -21.88
CA ARG A 198 -23.69 -1.77 -22.16
C ARG A 198 -23.71 -2.55 -20.86
N PRO A 199 -24.25 -3.78 -20.83
CA PRO A 199 -24.06 -4.67 -19.70
C PRO A 199 -22.57 -5.04 -19.54
N ILE A 200 -22.17 -5.24 -18.29
CA ILE A 200 -20.88 -5.86 -17.95
C ILE A 200 -20.87 -7.31 -18.44
N GLN A 201 -19.74 -7.75 -18.99
CA GLN A 201 -19.55 -9.12 -19.45
C GLN A 201 -19.02 -10.02 -18.32
N PRO A 202 -19.27 -11.34 -18.35
CA PRO A 202 -18.84 -12.26 -17.29
C PRO A 202 -17.33 -12.24 -16.97
N THR A 203 -16.51 -11.87 -17.95
CA THR A 203 -15.05 -11.81 -17.84
C THR A 203 -14.50 -10.44 -17.48
N GLU A 204 -15.36 -9.42 -17.39
CA GLU A 204 -14.94 -8.05 -17.09
C GLU A 204 -14.99 -7.76 -15.59
N THR A 205 -14.08 -6.91 -15.15
CA THR A 205 -14.11 -6.35 -13.80
C THR A 205 -14.61 -4.90 -13.86
N ASP A 206 -15.48 -4.53 -12.93
CA ASP A 206 -15.94 -3.14 -12.81
C ASP A 206 -14.76 -2.22 -12.42
N PHE A 207 -14.46 -1.22 -13.24
CA PHE A 207 -13.35 -0.30 -12.99
C PHE A 207 -13.51 0.50 -11.69
N GLU A 208 -14.74 0.92 -11.36
CA GLU A 208 -14.99 1.72 -10.16
C GLU A 208 -14.80 0.91 -8.88
N PHE A 209 -15.08 -0.41 -8.93
CA PHE A 209 -14.72 -1.30 -7.85
C PHE A 209 -13.23 -1.22 -7.56
N VAL A 210 -12.40 -1.42 -8.59
CA VAL A 210 -10.94 -1.45 -8.44
C VAL A 210 -10.44 -0.10 -7.95
N VAL A 211 -10.97 1.01 -8.48
CA VAL A 211 -10.60 2.34 -7.97
C VAL A 211 -10.97 2.50 -6.49
N CYS A 212 -12.16 2.07 -6.07
CA CYS A 212 -12.56 2.13 -4.66
C CYS A 212 -11.64 1.29 -3.76
N HIS A 213 -11.28 0.09 -4.22
CA HIS A 213 -10.38 -0.82 -3.53
C HIS A 213 -8.99 -0.20 -3.35
N GLU A 214 -8.36 0.21 -4.46
CA GLU A 214 -7.02 0.77 -4.44
C GLU A 214 -6.96 2.09 -3.65
N LEU A 215 -7.91 3.01 -3.84
CA LEU A 215 -7.92 4.24 -3.06
C LEU A 215 -8.06 3.96 -1.55
N THR A 216 -8.69 2.86 -1.13
CA THR A 216 -8.76 2.48 0.28
C THR A 216 -7.38 2.06 0.83
N HIS A 217 -6.55 1.38 0.03
CA HIS A 217 -5.12 1.20 0.35
C HIS A 217 -4.40 2.56 0.47
N GLY A 218 -4.64 3.48 -0.48
CA GLY A 218 -4.09 4.84 -0.43
C GLY A 218 -4.48 5.65 0.82
N LEU A 219 -5.62 5.34 1.43
CA LEU A 219 -6.09 5.92 2.69
C LEU A 219 -5.50 5.25 3.95
N GLY A 220 -4.65 4.24 3.76
CA GLY A 220 -3.85 3.57 4.79
C GLY A 220 -4.34 2.20 5.23
N PHE A 221 -5.33 1.60 4.56
CA PHE A 221 -5.66 0.18 4.76
C PHE A 221 -4.53 -0.64 4.15
N ASP A 222 -3.37 -0.67 4.80
CA ASP A 222 -2.17 -1.31 4.27
C ASP A 222 -1.21 -1.67 5.41
N THR A 223 -0.37 -2.66 5.16
CA THR A 223 0.54 -3.25 6.13
C THR A 223 1.99 -2.81 5.87
N ALA A 224 2.73 -2.49 6.93
CA ALA A 224 4.16 -2.26 6.85
C ALA A 224 4.96 -3.58 6.85
N TRP A 225 4.33 -4.73 7.12
CA TRP A 225 5.00 -6.02 7.16
C TRP A 225 5.46 -6.45 5.77
N ALA A 226 6.77 -6.46 5.57
CA ALA A 226 7.38 -6.82 4.29
C ALA A 226 8.19 -8.11 4.38
N SER A 227 8.04 -8.96 3.36
CA SER A 227 8.98 -10.03 3.08
C SER A 227 10.23 -9.43 2.44
N TYR A 228 11.34 -9.42 3.16
CA TYR A 228 12.61 -8.91 2.63
C TYR A 228 13.10 -9.73 1.44
N TYR A 229 12.79 -11.03 1.40
CA TYR A 229 13.04 -11.86 0.22
C TYR A 229 12.31 -11.33 -1.03
N SER A 230 11.08 -10.86 -0.86
CA SER A 230 10.25 -10.34 -1.95
C SER A 230 10.62 -8.90 -2.33
N VAL A 231 10.94 -8.06 -1.34
CA VAL A 231 11.25 -6.63 -1.55
C VAL A 231 12.70 -6.41 -2.01
N TYR A 232 13.65 -7.10 -1.38
CA TYR A 232 15.09 -6.97 -1.66
C TYR A 232 15.59 -8.18 -2.45
N GLN A 233 14.98 -8.43 -3.61
CA GLN A 233 15.28 -9.58 -4.46
C GLN A 233 16.79 -9.66 -4.76
N GLY A 234 17.35 -10.85 -4.56
CA GLY A 234 18.78 -11.10 -4.75
C GLY A 234 19.67 -10.70 -3.57
N LEU A 235 19.19 -9.88 -2.63
CA LEU A 235 19.98 -9.48 -1.45
C LEU A 235 19.85 -10.48 -0.29
N THR A 236 18.78 -11.27 -0.26
CA THR A 236 18.62 -12.36 0.70
C THR A 236 17.94 -13.59 0.09
N LYS A 237 18.28 -14.76 0.63
CA LYS A 237 17.65 -16.05 0.27
C LYS A 237 16.63 -16.53 1.30
N ASP A 238 16.56 -15.85 2.45
CA ASP A 238 15.66 -16.26 3.53
C ASP A 238 14.30 -15.60 3.33
N SER A 239 13.30 -16.40 2.93
CA SER A 239 11.89 -16.00 2.82
C SER A 239 11.12 -16.14 4.14
N SER A 240 11.86 -16.40 5.21
CA SER A 240 11.43 -16.84 6.52
C SER A 240 10.77 -15.86 7.47
N TYR A 241 10.84 -14.57 7.18
CA TYR A 241 10.63 -13.50 8.15
C TYR A 241 9.90 -12.31 7.52
N LEU A 242 9.19 -11.56 8.36
CA LEU A 242 8.56 -10.29 8.01
C LEU A 242 9.07 -9.20 8.94
N ALA A 243 9.44 -8.06 8.36
CA ALA A 243 9.88 -6.88 9.10
C ALA A 243 9.39 -5.61 8.39
N PRO A 244 9.26 -4.48 9.10
CA PRO A 244 9.11 -3.18 8.46
C PRO A 244 10.26 -2.90 7.50
N LEU A 245 10.00 -2.06 6.49
CA LEU A 245 11.04 -1.60 5.58
C LEU A 245 12.08 -0.73 6.30
N VAL A 246 13.15 -0.39 5.60
CA VAL A 246 14.19 0.50 6.11
C VAL A 246 14.27 1.79 5.32
N TYR A 247 14.61 2.85 6.02
CA TYR A 247 15.04 4.10 5.41
C TYR A 247 16.43 3.93 4.82
N ALA A 248 16.48 3.70 3.51
CA ALA A 248 17.71 3.63 2.75
C ALA A 248 17.84 4.84 1.81
N ASN A 249 19.03 5.41 1.74
CA ASN A 249 19.37 6.43 0.74
C ASN A 249 20.44 5.87 -0.21
N GLY A 250 20.09 5.80 -1.49
CA GLY A 250 20.97 5.39 -2.57
C GLY A 250 20.19 5.08 -3.84
N THR A 251 20.89 4.88 -4.94
CA THR A 251 20.31 4.55 -6.24
C THR A 251 20.47 3.08 -6.60
N THR A 252 21.40 2.38 -5.95
CA THR A 252 21.67 0.96 -6.15
C THR A 252 21.87 0.26 -4.79
N PRO A 253 21.72 -1.06 -4.69
CA PRO A 253 21.99 -1.78 -3.45
C PRO A 253 23.41 -1.55 -2.91
N GLU A 254 24.40 -1.35 -3.78
CA GLU A 254 25.81 -1.17 -3.40
C GLU A 254 26.08 0.21 -2.78
N ASN A 255 25.27 1.22 -3.10
CA ASN A 255 25.43 2.56 -2.54
C ASN A 255 24.29 2.96 -1.59
N SER A 256 23.30 2.09 -1.38
CA SER A 256 22.17 2.32 -0.49
C SER A 256 22.60 2.20 0.97
N ILE A 257 22.62 3.34 1.66
CA ILE A 257 22.91 3.41 3.09
C ILE A 257 21.59 3.40 3.86
N VAL A 258 21.41 2.37 4.68
CA VAL A 258 20.34 2.30 5.67
C VAL A 258 20.70 3.23 6.81
N SER A 259 19.73 4.01 7.28
CA SER A 259 19.85 4.91 8.45
C SER A 259 19.01 4.43 9.63
N ASN A 260 17.84 3.87 9.36
CA ASN A 260 16.94 3.36 10.38
C ASN A 260 15.89 2.40 9.79
N MET A 261 15.15 1.74 10.67
CA MET A 261 13.94 1.00 10.31
C MET A 261 12.72 1.91 10.29
N GLU A 262 11.80 1.67 9.37
CA GLU A 262 10.50 2.34 9.32
C GLU A 262 9.63 1.88 10.51
N PRO A 263 8.87 2.79 11.14
CA PRO A 263 7.76 2.42 12.01
C PRO A 263 6.71 1.57 11.26
N ILE A 264 5.95 0.77 12.00
CA ILE A 264 4.77 0.10 11.45
C ILE A 264 3.66 1.10 11.12
N ASN A 265 2.72 0.71 10.24
CA ASN A 265 1.55 1.54 9.94
C ASN A 265 0.58 1.55 11.12
N ILE A 266 -0.22 2.61 11.25
CA ILE A 266 -1.29 2.67 12.26
C ILE A 266 -2.24 1.48 12.16
N PHE A 267 -2.48 0.97 10.94
CA PHE A 267 -3.26 -0.23 10.67
C PHE A 267 -2.69 -1.47 11.40
N ASP A 268 -1.37 -1.65 11.39
CA ASP A 268 -0.70 -2.82 11.98
C ASP A 268 -0.80 -2.87 13.51
N THR A 269 -1.01 -1.70 14.14
CA THR A 269 -1.08 -1.59 15.60
C THR A 269 -2.27 -2.35 16.21
N PHE A 270 -3.25 -2.71 15.39
CA PHE A 270 -4.46 -3.42 15.79
C PHE A 270 -4.44 -4.91 15.41
N GLN A 271 -3.39 -5.40 14.76
CA GLN A 271 -3.30 -6.81 14.34
C GLN A 271 -2.95 -7.72 15.53
N GLN A 272 -3.73 -8.80 15.68
CA GLN A 272 -3.55 -9.79 16.73
C GLN A 272 -3.62 -11.20 16.18
N ARG A 273 -2.89 -12.11 16.84
CA ARG A 273 -2.93 -13.54 16.58
C ARG A 273 -4.25 -14.15 17.05
N SER A 274 -4.87 -14.98 16.22
CA SER A 274 -6.12 -15.66 16.57
C SER A 274 -5.97 -16.69 17.68
N SER A 275 -4.78 -17.28 17.84
CA SER A 275 -4.49 -18.36 18.79
C SER A 275 -4.45 -17.90 20.25
N ASP A 276 -3.88 -16.73 20.53
CA ASP A 276 -3.62 -16.25 21.89
C ASP A 276 -3.87 -14.75 22.09
N ASN A 277 -4.35 -14.02 21.06
CA ASN A 277 -4.54 -12.58 21.06
C ASN A 277 -3.25 -11.75 21.22
N ALA A 278 -2.06 -12.35 21.04
CA ALA A 278 -0.82 -11.61 21.07
C ALA A 278 -0.80 -10.56 19.94
N ALA A 279 -0.44 -9.33 20.27
CA ALA A 279 -0.41 -8.22 19.32
C ALA A 279 0.87 -8.27 18.48
N LEU A 280 0.76 -8.12 17.16
CA LEU A 280 1.94 -8.11 16.29
C LEU A 280 2.82 -6.88 16.52
N LYS A 281 2.25 -5.76 17.00
CA LYS A 281 3.03 -4.57 17.36
C LYS A 281 4.06 -4.82 18.46
N ASP A 282 3.85 -5.80 19.33
CA ASP A 282 4.80 -6.14 20.38
C ASP A 282 6.06 -6.77 19.77
N MET A 283 5.89 -7.57 18.71
CA MET A 283 6.99 -8.10 17.90
C MET A 283 7.66 -6.98 17.11
N ALA A 284 6.90 -6.01 16.60
CA ALA A 284 7.47 -4.84 15.91
C ALA A 284 8.44 -4.07 16.82
N ARG A 285 8.13 -3.90 18.12
CA ARG A 285 9.06 -3.27 19.08
C ARG A 285 10.35 -4.07 19.27
N ALA A 286 10.26 -5.40 19.32
CA ALA A 286 11.44 -6.26 19.41
C ALA A 286 12.29 -6.22 18.13
N ILE A 287 11.65 -6.09 16.96
CA ILE A 287 12.34 -5.92 15.68
C ILE A 287 13.03 -4.54 15.64
N ALA A 288 12.32 -3.48 16.02
CA ALA A 288 12.82 -2.10 16.05
C ALA A 288 13.92 -1.86 17.10
N SER A 289 14.17 -2.80 18.01
CA SER A 289 15.34 -2.72 18.90
C SER A 289 16.66 -3.06 18.20
N PHE A 290 16.62 -3.49 16.92
CA PHE A 290 17.81 -3.55 16.09
C PHE A 290 18.32 -2.13 15.87
N PRO A 291 19.59 -1.83 16.17
CA PRO A 291 20.07 -0.46 16.26
C PRO A 291 19.97 0.26 14.91
N SER A 292 19.67 1.56 14.98
CA SER A 292 19.92 2.47 13.86
C SER A 292 21.40 2.42 13.51
N THR A 293 21.70 2.30 12.23
CA THR A 293 23.05 2.14 11.69
C THR A 293 23.16 3.01 10.46
N ASP A 294 24.37 3.43 10.09
CA ASP A 294 24.67 4.10 8.83
C ASP A 294 25.52 3.17 7.96
N ILE A 295 24.93 2.03 7.54
CA ILE A 295 25.64 0.97 6.80
C ILE A 295 24.94 0.63 5.50
N ASN A 296 25.67 -0.02 4.59
CA ASN A 296 25.12 -0.49 3.34
C ASN A 296 23.97 -1.49 3.56
N ILE A 297 22.92 -1.45 2.73
CA ILE A 297 21.73 -2.31 2.86
C ILE A 297 22.03 -3.82 2.82
N ILE A 298 23.04 -4.24 2.07
CA ILE A 298 23.46 -5.65 2.01
C ILE A 298 24.01 -6.08 3.38
N ASP A 299 24.85 -5.24 3.98
CA ASP A 299 25.43 -5.51 5.29
C ASP A 299 24.38 -5.38 6.41
N TYR A 300 23.45 -4.43 6.27
CA TYR A 300 22.30 -4.30 7.14
C TYR A 300 21.48 -5.60 7.18
N ILE A 301 21.08 -6.12 6.01
CA ILE A 301 20.27 -7.35 5.94
C ILE A 301 21.02 -8.52 6.57
N LYS A 302 22.32 -8.69 6.26
CA LYS A 302 23.15 -9.75 6.86
C LYS A 302 23.23 -9.61 8.39
N ALA A 303 23.50 -8.41 8.89
CA ALA A 303 23.61 -8.13 10.32
C ALA A 303 22.27 -8.35 11.03
N PHE A 304 21.17 -7.92 10.42
CA PHE A 304 19.82 -8.15 10.93
C PHE A 304 19.53 -9.64 11.06
N GLN A 305 19.86 -10.45 10.05
CA GLN A 305 19.60 -11.90 10.04
C GLN A 305 20.37 -12.70 11.09
N VAL A 306 21.44 -12.14 11.65
CA VAL A 306 22.23 -12.77 12.73
C VAL A 306 22.06 -12.08 14.09
N SER A 307 21.15 -11.10 14.19
CA SER A 307 20.96 -10.25 15.39
C SER A 307 20.32 -10.96 16.59
N GLY A 308 19.87 -12.20 16.44
CA GLY A 308 19.21 -12.96 17.50
C GLY A 308 17.80 -12.45 17.79
N GLY A 309 17.61 -11.68 18.86
CA GLY A 309 16.29 -11.23 19.34
C GLY A 309 15.42 -10.55 18.28
N PRO A 310 15.89 -9.47 17.64
CA PRO A 310 15.13 -8.78 16.59
C PRO A 310 14.77 -9.70 15.42
N TYR A 311 15.72 -10.52 14.96
CA TYR A 311 15.47 -11.47 13.88
C TYR A 311 14.44 -12.54 14.25
N ASN A 312 14.54 -13.10 15.46
CA ASN A 312 13.61 -14.10 15.96
C ASN A 312 12.19 -13.54 16.06
N ALA A 313 12.03 -12.26 16.41
CA ALA A 313 10.73 -11.60 16.38
C ALA A 313 10.18 -11.50 14.95
N ALA A 314 11.00 -11.12 13.96
CA ALA A 314 10.58 -11.10 12.55
C ALA A 314 10.17 -12.48 12.01
N ARG A 315 10.86 -13.55 12.43
CA ARG A 315 10.49 -14.95 12.13
C ARG A 315 9.17 -15.34 12.80
N GLN A 316 8.90 -14.86 14.02
CA GLN A 316 7.62 -15.10 14.70
C GLN A 316 6.46 -14.41 14.01
N VAL A 317 6.65 -13.19 13.50
CA VAL A 317 5.62 -12.50 12.69
C VAL A 317 5.28 -13.33 11.45
N PHE A 318 6.30 -13.77 10.69
CA PHE A 318 6.07 -14.65 9.54
C PHE A 318 5.31 -15.92 9.93
N SER A 319 5.75 -16.62 10.99
CA SER A 319 5.09 -17.84 11.46
C SER A 319 3.63 -17.59 11.86
N ALA A 320 3.32 -16.46 12.49
CA ALA A 320 1.96 -16.09 12.88
C ALA A 320 1.06 -15.80 11.66
N VAL A 321 1.56 -15.01 10.71
CA VAL A 321 0.83 -14.64 9.48
C VAL A 321 0.61 -15.85 8.57
N THR A 322 1.52 -16.83 8.61
CA THR A 322 1.45 -18.04 7.77
C THR A 322 0.94 -19.29 8.50
N ALA A 323 0.42 -19.15 9.73
CA ALA A 323 -0.03 -20.30 10.52
C ALA A 323 -1.26 -21.02 9.92
N GLY A 324 -2.02 -20.36 9.05
CA GLY A 324 -3.23 -20.91 8.45
C GLY A 324 -4.20 -19.83 7.97
N VAL A 325 -5.43 -20.23 7.64
CA VAL A 325 -6.52 -19.30 7.32
C VAL A 325 -7.02 -18.64 8.60
N ARG A 326 -7.32 -17.33 8.55
CA ARG A 326 -7.79 -16.52 9.67
C ARG A 326 -6.86 -16.57 10.90
N SER A 327 -5.55 -16.68 10.68
CA SER A 327 -4.55 -16.76 11.76
C SER A 327 -4.28 -15.40 12.41
N ILE A 328 -4.54 -14.32 11.66
CA ILE A 328 -4.47 -12.94 12.14
C ILE A 328 -5.85 -12.29 11.99
N TYR A 329 -6.20 -11.45 12.96
CA TYR A 329 -7.37 -10.59 12.89
C TYR A 329 -7.02 -9.16 13.29
N PHE A 330 -7.78 -8.20 12.77
CA PHE A 330 -7.78 -6.83 13.22
C PHE A 330 -8.72 -6.68 14.41
N LYS A 331 -8.20 -6.13 15.52
CA LYS A 331 -8.98 -5.84 16.72
C LYS A 331 -9.58 -4.42 16.64
N PRO A 332 -10.91 -4.27 16.48
CA PRO A 332 -11.52 -2.94 16.44
C PRO A 332 -11.38 -2.22 17.80
N LYS A 333 -11.43 -0.88 17.79
CA LYS A 333 -11.44 -0.06 19.02
C LYS A 333 -12.71 -0.28 19.85
N THR A 334 -13.83 -0.45 19.16
CA THR A 334 -15.15 -0.64 19.77
C THR A 334 -15.76 -1.95 19.32
N GLY A 335 -16.46 -2.63 20.23
CA GLY A 335 -17.03 -3.95 19.98
C GLY A 335 -16.03 -5.09 20.22
N SER A 336 -16.54 -6.33 20.21
CA SER A 336 -15.79 -7.54 20.56
C SER A 336 -15.52 -8.47 19.37
N SER A 337 -16.07 -8.18 18.19
CA SER A 337 -15.98 -9.06 17.04
C SER A 337 -14.60 -8.97 16.38
N ARG A 338 -13.97 -10.13 16.17
CA ARG A 338 -12.71 -10.24 15.42
C ARG A 338 -12.98 -9.97 13.94
N ILE A 339 -12.17 -9.12 13.32
CA ILE A 339 -12.22 -8.87 11.87
C ILE A 339 -11.07 -9.64 11.24
N TYR A 340 -11.37 -10.78 10.63
CA TYR A 340 -10.31 -11.67 10.14
C TYR A 340 -9.63 -11.13 8.89
N LEU A 341 -8.30 -11.20 8.87
CA LEU A 341 -7.50 -10.77 7.74
C LEU A 341 -7.13 -11.97 6.87
N GLN A 342 -6.85 -11.70 5.60
CA GLN A 342 -6.41 -12.71 4.64
C GLN A 342 -5.08 -13.32 5.10
N THR A 343 -5.10 -14.61 5.41
CA THR A 343 -3.90 -15.39 5.74
C THR A 343 -3.98 -16.76 5.08
N LYS A 344 -2.83 -17.36 4.79
CA LYS A 344 -2.74 -18.69 4.18
C LYS A 344 -1.65 -19.49 4.87
N LYS A 345 -1.87 -20.81 4.97
CA LYS A 345 -0.88 -21.72 5.55
C LYS A 345 0.43 -21.68 4.74
N ASP A 346 1.55 -21.49 5.43
CA ASP A 346 2.93 -21.53 4.93
C ASP A 346 3.27 -20.51 3.82
N ILE A 347 2.38 -19.56 3.52
CA ILE A 347 2.52 -18.61 2.41
C ILE A 347 2.19 -17.20 2.88
N PHE A 348 3.17 -16.31 2.79
CA PHE A 348 2.94 -14.87 2.79
C PHE A 348 2.90 -14.39 1.34
N GLN A 349 1.79 -13.78 0.94
CA GLN A 349 1.60 -13.20 -0.39
C GLN A 349 1.74 -11.68 -0.28
N PRO A 350 2.86 -11.09 -0.75
CA PRO A 350 3.04 -9.65 -0.75
C PRO A 350 1.89 -8.94 -1.47
N GLY A 351 1.42 -7.83 -0.92
CA GLY A 351 0.27 -7.10 -1.43
C GLY A 351 -1.08 -7.79 -1.19
N SER A 352 -1.14 -8.91 -0.46
CA SER A 352 -2.40 -9.61 -0.17
C SER A 352 -2.53 -9.99 1.30
N SER A 353 -1.60 -10.83 1.79
CA SER A 353 -1.63 -11.34 3.17
C SER A 353 -1.65 -10.18 4.16
N ILE A 354 -2.61 -10.22 5.10
CA ILE A 354 -2.88 -9.23 6.15
C ILE A 354 -3.13 -7.78 5.72
N ALA A 355 -3.00 -7.45 4.43
CA ALA A 355 -3.44 -6.18 3.84
C ALA A 355 -4.90 -6.19 3.38
N HIS A 356 -5.56 -7.36 3.48
CA HIS A 356 -6.94 -7.59 3.05
C HIS A 356 -7.73 -8.31 4.13
N LEU A 357 -9.05 -8.23 4.02
CA LEU A 357 -10.00 -9.07 4.74
C LEU A 357 -9.98 -10.50 4.19
N ASP A 358 -10.32 -11.47 5.04
CA ASP A 358 -10.43 -12.88 4.64
C ASP A 358 -11.42 -13.08 3.49
N TYR A 359 -10.93 -13.59 2.35
CA TYR A 359 -11.76 -13.70 1.14
C TYR A 359 -13.05 -14.50 1.38
N GLU A 360 -12.92 -15.73 1.89
CA GLU A 360 -14.03 -16.68 2.06
C GLU A 360 -15.12 -16.17 3.00
N GLN A 361 -14.76 -15.33 3.98
CA GLN A 361 -15.71 -14.78 4.93
C GLN A 361 -16.47 -13.56 4.42
N TYR A 362 -15.83 -12.72 3.60
CA TYR A 362 -16.34 -11.36 3.33
C TYR A 362 -16.75 -11.11 1.88
N TRP A 363 -16.41 -11.99 0.93
CA TRP A 363 -16.67 -11.73 -0.50
C TRP A 363 -18.16 -11.55 -0.87
N ASN A 364 -19.07 -12.22 -0.16
CA ASN A 364 -20.54 -12.14 -0.36
C ASN A 364 -21.25 -11.37 0.76
N GLY A 365 -20.50 -10.53 1.48
CA GLY A 365 -20.99 -9.75 2.60
C GLY A 365 -20.85 -8.25 2.40
N PRO A 366 -21.29 -7.44 3.36
CA PRO A 366 -21.19 -5.97 3.28
C PRO A 366 -19.75 -5.45 3.24
N ASP A 367 -18.77 -6.25 3.66
CA ASP A 367 -17.34 -5.91 3.67
C ASP A 367 -16.57 -6.45 2.46
N PHE A 368 -17.26 -6.62 1.32
CA PHE A 368 -16.70 -7.20 0.10
C PHE A 368 -15.54 -6.42 -0.51
N LEU A 369 -15.37 -5.12 -0.18
CA LEU A 369 -14.49 -4.23 -0.94
C LEU A 369 -13.02 -4.59 -0.76
N MET A 370 -12.58 -4.87 0.47
CA MET A 370 -11.15 -5.08 0.80
C MET A 370 -10.77 -6.57 0.84
N ILE A 371 -11.28 -7.37 -0.10
CA ILE A 371 -10.90 -8.78 -0.27
C ILE A 371 -9.78 -8.90 -1.32
N PRO A 372 -8.91 -9.93 -1.25
CA PRO A 372 -7.70 -10.00 -2.08
C PRO A 372 -7.92 -10.45 -3.53
N ALA A 373 -9.15 -10.82 -3.91
CA ALA A 373 -9.43 -11.40 -5.21
C ALA A 373 -10.82 -11.00 -5.70
N MET A 374 -10.97 -10.93 -7.03
CA MET A 374 -12.20 -10.48 -7.69
C MET A 374 -12.96 -11.59 -8.41
N GLN A 375 -12.52 -12.85 -8.27
CA GLN A 375 -13.03 -13.97 -9.09
C GLN A 375 -14.55 -14.15 -8.95
N ASN A 376 -15.11 -13.99 -7.75
CA ASN A 376 -16.55 -14.10 -7.52
C ASN A 376 -17.33 -12.81 -7.81
N LEU A 377 -16.64 -11.72 -8.19
CA LEU A 377 -17.20 -10.40 -8.44
C LEU A 377 -17.08 -9.95 -9.91
N THR A 378 -16.38 -10.71 -10.76
CA THR A 378 -16.37 -10.47 -12.22
C THR A 378 -17.76 -10.66 -12.81
N GLY A 379 -18.11 -9.85 -13.82
CA GLY A 379 -19.45 -9.88 -14.40
C GLY A 379 -20.53 -9.16 -13.59
N TYR A 380 -20.16 -8.52 -12.48
CA TYR A 380 -21.07 -7.70 -11.68
C TYR A 380 -20.59 -6.25 -11.63
N THR A 381 -21.53 -5.32 -11.82
CA THR A 381 -21.26 -3.90 -11.61
C THR A 381 -21.10 -3.62 -10.11
N LEU A 382 -20.32 -2.60 -9.75
CA LEU A 382 -20.19 -2.17 -8.35
C LEU A 382 -21.56 -1.86 -7.73
N ASP A 383 -22.47 -1.23 -8.48
CA ASP A 383 -23.83 -0.94 -8.02
C ASP A 383 -24.62 -2.22 -7.71
N SER A 384 -24.48 -3.27 -8.52
CA SER A 384 -25.13 -4.56 -8.25
C SER A 384 -24.56 -5.25 -7.01
N ILE A 385 -23.25 -5.16 -6.79
CA ILE A 385 -22.59 -5.71 -5.59
C ILE A 385 -23.06 -4.95 -4.35
N ILE A 386 -23.08 -3.61 -4.39
CA ILE A 386 -23.61 -2.76 -3.32
C ILE A 386 -25.07 -3.14 -3.04
N ALA A 387 -25.91 -3.24 -4.07
CA ALA A 387 -27.33 -3.54 -3.90
C ALA A 387 -27.58 -4.91 -3.25
N ALA A 388 -26.78 -5.92 -3.60
CA ALA A 388 -26.88 -7.25 -3.03
C ALA A 388 -26.41 -7.31 -1.56
N ASN A 389 -25.35 -6.57 -1.23
CA ASN A 389 -24.63 -6.76 0.04
C ASN A 389 -24.91 -5.70 1.12
N THR A 390 -25.39 -4.51 0.76
CA THR A 390 -25.42 -3.36 1.69
C THR A 390 -26.82 -2.87 2.08
N ARG A 391 -27.88 -3.28 1.36
CA ARG A 391 -29.24 -2.78 1.60
C ARG A 391 -29.78 -3.12 2.99
N ASN A 392 -29.52 -4.34 3.46
CA ASN A 392 -30.08 -4.84 4.72
C ASN A 392 -29.29 -4.37 5.96
N VAL A 393 -28.16 -3.68 5.77
CA VAL A 393 -27.28 -3.20 6.86
C VAL A 393 -27.30 -1.67 7.01
N GLY A 394 -28.23 -0.98 6.34
CA GLY A 394 -28.46 0.46 6.55
C GLY A 394 -27.37 1.38 6.00
N LEU A 395 -26.51 0.89 5.10
CA LEU A 395 -25.37 1.64 4.57
C LEU A 395 -25.72 2.66 3.48
N ASN A 396 -27.01 2.85 3.14
CA ASN A 396 -27.52 3.85 2.17
C ASN A 396 -26.72 3.95 0.86
N GLY A 397 -26.23 2.81 0.33
CA GLY A 397 -25.43 2.76 -0.90
C GLY A 397 -23.98 3.24 -0.74
N GLY A 398 -23.44 3.17 0.47
CA GLY A 398 -22.00 3.25 0.76
C GLY A 398 -21.29 1.93 0.46
N ILE A 399 -19.97 2.02 0.22
CA ILE A 399 -19.10 0.90 -0.17
C ILE A 399 -18.36 0.25 1.00
N TYR A 400 -18.29 0.92 2.15
CA TYR A 400 -17.62 0.39 3.33
C TYR A 400 -18.63 -0.30 4.23
N GLY A 401 -18.49 -1.62 4.36
CA GLY A 401 -19.21 -2.41 5.35
C GLY A 401 -18.82 -2.08 6.80
N PRO A 402 -19.53 -2.64 7.79
CA PRO A 402 -19.30 -2.34 9.19
C PRO A 402 -17.88 -2.66 9.68
N ASN A 403 -17.24 -3.72 9.16
CA ASN A 403 -15.89 -4.07 9.55
C ASN A 403 -14.87 -3.12 8.93
N ILE A 404 -15.03 -2.76 7.65
CA ILE A 404 -14.17 -1.75 7.00
C ILE A 404 -14.30 -0.40 7.72
N GLN A 405 -15.52 0.05 8.04
CA GLN A 405 -15.73 1.27 8.82
C GLN A 405 -15.05 1.20 10.20
N SER A 406 -15.15 0.06 10.88
CA SER A 406 -14.51 -0.16 12.19
C SER A 406 -12.98 -0.08 12.09
N ILE A 407 -12.39 -0.60 11.02
CA ILE A 407 -10.95 -0.48 10.74
C ILE A 407 -10.57 0.97 10.50
N MET A 408 -11.27 1.67 9.61
CA MET A 408 -10.97 3.07 9.29
C MET A 408 -11.08 3.96 10.54
N GLN A 409 -12.12 3.77 11.36
CA GLN A 409 -12.30 4.46 12.64
C GLN A 409 -11.19 4.12 13.65
N ALA A 410 -10.79 2.85 13.72
CA ALA A 410 -9.69 2.42 14.58
C ALA A 410 -8.37 3.10 14.19
N MET A 411 -8.07 3.22 12.90
CA MET A 411 -6.91 3.98 12.43
C MET A 411 -7.01 5.48 12.75
N GLY A 412 -8.23 6.00 12.90
CA GLY A 412 -8.51 7.38 13.29
C GLY A 412 -9.29 8.18 12.27
N TRP A 413 -9.73 7.59 11.16
CA TRP A 413 -10.62 8.27 10.21
C TRP A 413 -11.95 8.62 10.88
N PRO A 414 -12.38 9.89 10.86
CA PRO A 414 -13.68 10.27 11.40
C PRO A 414 -14.79 9.73 10.49
N LEU A 415 -15.71 8.92 11.05
CA LEU A 415 -16.89 8.43 10.33
C LEU A 415 -18.01 9.49 10.34
N LEU A 416 -18.94 9.45 9.39
CA LEU A 416 -20.07 10.41 9.35
C LEU A 416 -20.94 10.38 10.63
N THR A 417 -20.92 9.28 11.37
CA THR A 417 -21.64 9.11 12.65
C THR A 417 -20.90 9.68 13.85
N ASP A 418 -19.62 10.03 13.71
CA ASP A 418 -18.81 10.50 14.84
C ASP A 418 -19.10 11.97 15.18
N SER A 419 -19.26 12.25 16.47
CA SER A 419 -19.43 13.62 16.99
C SER A 419 -18.14 14.23 17.53
N ILE A 420 -17.07 13.44 17.63
CA ILE A 420 -15.80 13.81 18.25
C ILE A 420 -14.66 13.25 17.40
N VAL A 421 -13.69 14.10 17.08
CA VAL A 421 -12.45 13.71 16.40
C VAL A 421 -11.30 13.83 17.38
N SER A 422 -10.52 12.76 17.55
CA SER A 422 -9.38 12.75 18.45
C SER A 422 -8.22 13.55 17.86
N ARG A 423 -7.54 14.32 18.72
CA ARG A 423 -6.30 15.00 18.36
C ARG A 423 -5.16 13.98 18.26
N ILE A 424 -4.26 14.15 17.30
CA ILE A 424 -3.03 13.37 17.20
C ILE A 424 -1.82 14.22 17.62
N SER A 425 -0.84 13.55 18.24
CA SER A 425 0.45 14.15 18.57
C SER A 425 1.50 13.67 17.58
N ILE A 426 2.01 14.60 16.79
CA ILE A 426 2.98 14.33 15.73
C ILE A 426 4.38 14.28 16.32
N ASN A 427 5.26 13.41 15.82
CA ASN A 427 6.67 13.44 16.20
C ASN A 427 7.28 14.77 15.72
N PRO A 428 7.63 15.70 16.63
CA PRO A 428 8.10 17.03 16.25
C PRO A 428 9.53 17.01 15.70
N THR A 429 10.24 15.92 15.94
CA THR A 429 11.48 15.56 15.27
C THR A 429 11.11 14.74 14.04
N PRO A 430 11.09 15.32 12.83
CA PRO A 430 11.46 14.54 11.66
C PRO A 430 12.94 14.21 11.90
N GLU A 431 13.18 13.15 12.64
CA GLU A 431 14.44 12.88 13.34
C GLU A 431 15.58 12.77 12.35
N LYS A 432 16.18 13.88 11.89
CA LYS A 432 17.30 13.89 10.94
C LYS A 432 17.14 12.96 9.72
N MET A 433 15.92 12.51 9.40
CA MET A 433 15.61 11.60 8.30
C MET A 433 15.37 12.44 7.05
N LYS A 434 16.45 13.03 6.55
CA LYS A 434 16.46 13.58 5.20
C LYS A 434 16.55 12.39 4.24
N SER A 435 15.42 11.89 3.75
CA SER A 435 15.40 11.07 2.55
C SER A 435 15.76 11.98 1.36
N GLY A 436 17.04 12.08 1.07
CA GLY A 436 17.51 12.74 -0.14
C GLY A 436 17.39 11.76 -1.30
N CYS A 437 16.27 11.75 -2.00
CA CYS A 437 16.20 11.13 -3.32
C CYS A 437 15.65 12.19 -4.28
N LEU A 438 16.43 12.53 -5.31
CA LEU A 438 16.00 13.37 -6.43
C LEU A 438 15.41 12.49 -7.52
N SER A 439 14.37 13.02 -8.16
CA SER A 439 13.61 12.42 -9.25
C SER A 439 14.47 12.03 -10.46
N ASP A 440 14.45 10.75 -10.79
CA ASP A 440 14.14 10.21 -12.12
C ASP A 440 14.11 8.67 -11.99
N TYR A 441 13.53 7.94 -12.94
CA TYR A 441 13.42 6.47 -12.94
C TYR A 441 12.23 5.80 -12.22
N ALA A 442 11.04 6.39 -12.30
CA ALA A 442 9.77 5.68 -12.03
C ALA A 442 9.48 4.48 -12.96
N ASN A 443 10.35 4.15 -13.92
CA ASN A 443 10.10 3.16 -14.98
C ASN A 443 10.67 1.76 -14.72
N LYS A 444 11.51 1.53 -13.69
CA LYS A 444 12.20 0.23 -13.51
C LYS A 444 11.83 -0.56 -12.26
N MET A 445 11.07 0.03 -11.34
CA MET A 445 10.81 -0.57 -10.01
C MET A 445 9.58 -1.51 -9.98
N VAL A 446 8.74 -1.50 -11.01
CA VAL A 446 7.51 -2.33 -11.09
C VAL A 446 7.83 -3.83 -11.26
N ILE A 447 9.06 -4.19 -11.60
CA ILE A 447 9.48 -5.56 -11.94
C ILE A 447 9.50 -6.50 -10.72
N THR A 448 9.75 -5.97 -9.52
CA THR A 448 10.00 -6.81 -8.33
C THR A 448 8.71 -7.24 -7.63
N ILE A 449 7.68 -6.39 -7.55
CA ILE A 449 6.39 -6.76 -6.94
C ILE A 449 5.64 -7.79 -7.81
N ALA A 450 5.77 -7.67 -9.15
CA ALA A 450 5.18 -8.59 -10.14
C ALA A 450 5.64 -10.05 -10.01
N LEU A 451 6.92 -10.27 -9.67
CA LEU A 451 7.52 -11.60 -9.55
C LEU A 451 6.87 -12.47 -8.47
N THR A 452 6.17 -11.87 -7.50
CA THR A 452 5.48 -12.58 -6.42
C THR A 452 4.04 -12.98 -6.72
N LEU A 453 3.40 -12.40 -7.76
CA LEU A 453 2.12 -12.90 -8.27
C LEU A 453 2.29 -14.19 -9.11
N LEU A 454 3.50 -14.46 -9.59
CA LEU A 454 3.77 -15.59 -10.50
C LEU A 454 3.88 -16.95 -9.82
N SER A 455 4.26 -17.04 -8.53
CA SER A 455 4.41 -18.35 -7.87
C SER A 455 3.07 -18.98 -7.44
N VAL A 456 1.97 -18.21 -7.47
CA VAL A 456 0.66 -18.67 -6.98
C VAL A 456 -0.30 -19.04 -8.11
N ALA A 457 -0.18 -18.45 -9.29
CA ALA A 457 -1.02 -18.82 -10.44
C ALA A 457 -0.68 -20.21 -11.01
N MET A 458 0.54 -20.73 -10.81
CA MET A 458 0.94 -22.06 -11.29
C MET A 458 0.63 -23.22 -10.32
N HIS A 459 0.04 -22.97 -9.14
CA HIS A 459 -0.38 -24.01 -8.20
C HIS A 459 -1.89 -24.02 -7.92
N LEU A 460 -2.68 -23.29 -8.73
CA LEU A 460 -4.14 -23.29 -8.70
C LEU A 460 -4.77 -23.54 -10.08
N MET A 461 -4.03 -24.25 -10.96
CA MET A 461 -4.61 -25.07 -12.02
C MET A 461 -4.46 -26.54 -11.66
#